data_AF-A0A951YK72-F1
#
_entry.id   AF-A0A951YK72-F1
#
_cell.length_a   1.000
_cell.length_b   1.000
_cell.length_c   1.000
_cell.angle_alpha   90.00
_cell.angle_beta   90.00
_cell.angle_gamma   90.00
#
_symmetry.space_group_name_H-M   'P 1'
#
loop_
_entity.id
_entity.type
_entity.pdbx_description
1 polymer ?
#
loop_
_entity_poly.entity_id
_entity_poly.type
_entity_poly.pdbx_seq_one_letter_code
_entity_poly.pdbx_strand_id
1 'polypeptide(L)'
;MALRVALATLLVTLAAHGAAQAPAGGSSRLGPSDPGAGGTAYFDVVVYGSEPEGIVAAVAAAEEGARTLLVTGDVRLGGLFVLGELNMLDMRTQPFNYQRGLFERWWRLVGAHDAFDVLRAERAFERLLDEAGVEVWRGVGSVAPRLESGRLRGLTLGARRVAVNALQVIDASANADLAAAAGAPFDFGWERFGVDQRQADTLVLNVGGVDWAALRRGIAARGRSYASMRDTVAWGHFGGVPAAYVATREGTRLRGLNLGLQEDGSVLINALLLYGLDPLDPSSLDAGRDKGLAEGEAIVAYLREHLPGFERARLAGAAQELYVREARHLLADCVLSADDVLSNRVTPHDVAAGGYPLDAQSLTPQDAGFVWGAPDIYGGRLCMLVSSQVEGLWVVGKSAGYDPVAFASARVVPFGMAMAEAAGVAAAAAVRLELPAHDVVHDDEHLQLVRRRLTARGALLPEVRERPPVGPTRHPAYSAFRVLVARGLAVGGYDNDPKLDTPMTSLSFAYLLGHVGTRFYFHRDLASRLVAATLELTGGDAAAPLTASLAARLLAEAACVMSHCPDGDDWPAVRAAGLADFDPPHGTLTRGDAYRLAAALATRGRQRR
;
A
#
# COMPACT_ATOMS: atom_id res chain seq x y z
N MET A 1 -46.35 66.41 -33.13
CA MET A 1 -45.96 65.13 -32.48
C MET A 1 -44.49 64.91 -32.83
N ALA A 2 -43.51 65.27 -32.00
CA ALA A 2 -43.07 64.55 -30.80
C ALA A 2 -42.78 63.06 -31.14
N LEU A 3 -41.59 62.48 -30.94
CA LEU A 3 -40.68 62.61 -29.81
C LEU A 3 -39.27 62.10 -30.19
N ARG A 4 -38.27 62.65 -29.51
CA ARG A 4 -36.82 62.42 -29.62
C ARG A 4 -36.38 61.05 -29.11
N VAL A 5 -35.29 60.56 -29.70
CA VAL A 5 -34.44 59.46 -29.23
C VAL A 5 -33.78 59.82 -27.90
N ALA A 6 -33.85 58.92 -26.91
CA ALA A 6 -33.04 58.96 -25.69
C ALA A 6 -32.41 57.60 -25.47
N LEU A 7 -31.09 57.54 -25.70
CA LEU A 7 -30.18 56.46 -25.34
C LEU A 7 -29.69 56.77 -23.92
N ALA A 8 -29.99 55.91 -22.94
CA ALA A 8 -29.52 56.07 -21.57
C ALA A 8 -28.46 55.01 -21.26
N THR A 9 -27.21 55.46 -21.29
CA THR A 9 -26.00 54.80 -20.82
C THR A 9 -26.04 54.70 -19.30
N LEU A 10 -25.98 53.49 -18.72
CA LEU A 10 -25.79 53.33 -17.27
C LEU A 10 -24.30 53.17 -16.95
N LEU A 11 -23.81 54.10 -16.13
CA LEU A 11 -22.42 54.23 -15.70
C LEU A 11 -21.93 53.04 -14.87
N VAL A 12 -20.68 52.66 -15.16
CA VAL A 12 -19.79 51.87 -14.31
C VAL A 12 -19.33 52.73 -13.14
N THR A 13 -19.59 52.31 -11.91
CA THR A 13 -18.91 52.80 -10.71
C THR A 13 -17.91 51.75 -10.24
N LEU A 14 -16.61 52.08 -10.37
CA LEU A 14 -15.52 51.36 -9.73
C LEU A 14 -15.60 51.58 -8.22
N ALA A 15 -15.89 50.52 -7.45
CA ALA A 15 -15.60 50.47 -6.02
C ALA A 15 -14.22 49.83 -5.82
N ALA A 16 -13.33 50.58 -5.19
CA ALA A 16 -11.96 50.22 -4.90
C ALA A 16 -11.86 48.99 -3.99
N HIS A 17 -10.84 48.16 -4.26
CA HIS A 17 -10.45 47.01 -3.46
C HIS A 17 -10.10 47.43 -2.03
N GLY A 18 -10.96 47.07 -1.07
CA GLY A 18 -10.57 46.97 0.33
C GLY A 18 -9.75 45.69 0.49
N ALA A 19 -8.44 45.84 0.74
CA ALA A 19 -7.61 44.75 1.21
C ALA A 19 -8.20 44.24 2.53
N ALA A 20 -8.74 43.03 2.51
CA ALA A 20 -9.19 42.36 3.73
C ALA A 20 -7.95 42.10 4.60
N GLN A 21 -7.81 42.89 5.66
CA GLN A 21 -6.89 42.61 6.76
C GLN A 21 -7.28 41.28 7.38
N ALA A 22 -6.32 40.34 7.40
CA ALA A 22 -6.44 39.12 8.16
C ALA A 22 -6.71 39.46 9.64
N PRO A 23 -7.61 38.74 10.33
CA PRO A 23 -7.84 38.99 11.74
C PRO A 23 -6.58 38.64 12.52
N ALA A 24 -6.02 39.62 13.21
CA ALA A 24 -5.01 39.44 14.23
C ALA A 24 -5.65 38.79 15.47
N GLY A 25 -5.82 37.47 15.43
CA GLY A 25 -6.10 36.62 16.59
C GLY A 25 -4.78 36.05 17.11
N GLY A 26 -4.42 36.35 18.36
CA GLY A 26 -3.16 35.92 18.97
C GLY A 26 -3.11 34.41 19.18
N SER A 27 -2.41 33.70 18.30
CA SER A 27 -1.81 32.40 18.62
C SER A 27 -0.74 32.62 19.68
N SER A 28 -0.85 31.92 20.81
CA SER A 28 0.25 31.82 21.78
C SER A 28 1.43 31.19 21.06
N ARG A 29 2.36 32.03 20.60
CA ARG A 29 3.56 31.61 19.88
C ARG A 29 4.37 30.70 20.80
N LEU A 30 4.24 29.41 20.52
CA LEU A 30 5.10 28.32 20.93
C LEU A 30 6.57 28.78 20.96
N GLY A 31 7.26 28.51 22.08
CA GLY A 31 8.58 29.07 22.46
C GLY A 31 9.75 28.84 21.48
N PRO A 32 11.02 29.08 21.90
CA PRO A 32 12.17 29.05 21.00
C PRO A 32 12.34 27.72 20.25
N SER A 33 12.86 27.76 19.01
CA SER A 33 13.14 26.58 18.15
C SER A 33 14.31 25.74 18.66
N ASP A 34 15.33 26.39 19.20
CA ASP A 34 16.46 25.73 19.85
C ASP A 34 16.43 26.00 21.36
N PRO A 35 15.98 25.03 22.16
CA PRO A 35 15.88 25.22 23.60
C PRO A 35 17.19 24.85 24.32
N GLY A 36 18.25 24.45 23.59
CA GLY A 36 19.46 23.87 24.17
C GLY A 36 19.25 22.47 24.79
N ALA A 37 20.34 21.86 25.28
CA ALA A 37 20.27 20.55 25.93
C ALA A 37 19.45 20.62 27.22
N GLY A 38 18.44 19.76 27.37
CA GLY A 38 17.52 19.75 28.52
C GLY A 38 16.33 20.70 28.40
N GLY A 39 16.19 21.43 27.29
CA GLY A 39 15.11 22.37 27.07
C GLY A 39 13.90 21.78 26.30
N THR A 40 12.85 22.60 26.18
CA THR A 40 11.61 22.27 25.48
C THR A 40 11.43 23.13 24.23
N ALA A 41 11.33 22.50 23.07
CA ALA A 41 10.98 23.14 21.80
C ALA A 41 9.47 23.00 21.54
N TYR A 42 8.91 23.91 20.75
CA TYR A 42 7.48 23.92 20.49
C TYR A 42 7.18 24.15 19.01
N PHE A 43 6.34 23.29 18.44
CA PHE A 43 5.93 23.30 17.03
C PHE A 43 4.43 23.07 16.92
N ASP A 44 3.84 23.53 15.83
CA ASP A 44 2.42 23.28 15.54
C ASP A 44 2.26 21.82 15.09
N VAL A 45 3.10 21.41 14.15
CA VAL A 45 3.10 20.06 13.59
C VAL A 45 4.51 19.47 13.69
N VAL A 46 4.61 18.26 14.22
CA VAL A 46 5.85 17.48 14.20
C VAL A 46 5.65 16.24 13.34
N VAL A 47 6.57 15.98 12.41
CA VAL A 47 6.61 14.77 11.60
C VAL A 47 7.80 13.92 12.04
N TYR A 48 7.56 12.66 12.36
CA TYR A 48 8.61 11.69 12.71
C TYR A 48 8.82 10.71 11.56
N GLY A 49 10.06 10.62 11.05
CA GLY A 49 10.42 9.78 9.90
C GLY A 49 10.64 10.59 8.62
N SER A 50 11.55 10.08 7.78
CA SER A 50 11.96 10.74 6.53
C SER A 50 11.51 10.00 5.27
N GLU A 51 10.54 9.09 5.39
CA GLU A 51 9.89 8.48 4.22
C GLU A 51 9.34 9.57 3.28
N PRO A 52 9.24 9.32 1.97
CA PRO A 52 8.69 10.27 1.00
C PRO A 52 7.35 10.88 1.46
N GLU A 53 6.49 10.07 2.08
CA GLU A 53 5.22 10.48 2.68
C GLU A 53 5.41 11.48 3.82
N GLY A 54 6.35 11.24 4.74
CA GLY A 54 6.64 12.14 5.85
C GLY A 54 7.14 13.51 5.38
N ILE A 55 8.04 13.51 4.40
CA ILE A 55 8.57 14.75 3.82
C ILE A 55 7.45 15.55 3.17
N VAL A 56 6.57 14.90 2.40
CA VAL A 56 5.42 15.56 1.77
C VAL A 56 4.41 16.08 2.79
N ALA A 57 4.14 15.33 3.86
CA ALA A 57 3.27 15.80 4.95
C ALA A 57 3.84 17.04 5.64
N ALA A 58 5.14 17.06 5.91
CA ALA A 58 5.82 18.20 6.54
C ALA A 58 5.74 19.45 5.67
N VAL A 59 6.05 19.32 4.37
CA VAL A 59 5.95 20.41 3.39
C VAL A 59 4.52 20.92 3.29
N ALA A 60 3.53 20.02 3.22
CA ALA A 60 2.13 20.41 3.16
C ALA A 60 1.67 21.19 4.40
N ALA A 61 2.06 20.76 5.60
CA ALA A 61 1.74 21.46 6.84
C ALA A 61 2.38 22.85 6.90
N ALA A 62 3.66 22.96 6.55
CA ALA A 62 4.39 24.24 6.56
C ALA A 62 3.82 25.24 5.55
N GLU A 63 3.50 24.79 4.33
CA GLU A 63 2.88 25.65 3.31
C GLU A 63 1.44 26.08 3.67
N GLU A 64 0.77 25.37 4.59
CA GLU A 64 -0.51 25.80 5.20
C GLU A 64 -0.32 26.73 6.41
N GLY A 65 0.93 27.12 6.69
CA GLY A 65 1.29 28.11 7.70
C GLY A 65 1.59 27.54 9.09
N ALA A 66 1.64 26.21 9.25
CA ALA A 66 2.05 25.60 10.50
C ALA A 66 3.57 25.74 10.70
N ARG A 67 4.00 26.02 11.93
CA ARG A 67 5.41 25.88 12.30
C ARG A 67 5.75 24.39 12.41
N THR A 68 6.47 23.87 11.42
CA THR A 68 6.67 22.43 11.26
C THR A 68 8.11 21.99 11.51
N LEU A 69 8.26 20.89 12.24
CA LEU A 69 9.52 20.17 12.42
C LEU A 69 9.41 18.77 11.82
N LEU A 70 10.40 18.37 11.01
CA LEU A 70 10.65 16.99 10.64
C LEU A 70 11.81 16.44 11.46
N VAL A 71 11.61 15.29 12.10
CA VAL A 71 12.60 14.60 12.93
C VAL A 71 12.85 13.21 12.37
N THR A 72 14.12 12.83 12.18
CA THR A 72 14.48 11.46 11.81
C THR A 72 15.74 10.96 12.51
N GLY A 73 15.80 9.64 12.74
CA GLY A 73 17.00 8.94 13.16
C GLY A 73 18.07 8.89 12.07
N ASP A 74 17.68 9.06 10.81
CA ASP A 74 18.57 8.93 9.65
C ASP A 74 19.43 10.19 9.44
N VAL A 75 20.58 10.01 8.80
CA VAL A 75 21.42 11.13 8.35
C VAL A 75 21.01 11.65 6.97
N ARG A 76 20.52 10.75 6.11
CA ARG A 76 20.03 11.04 4.76
C ARG A 76 18.50 11.08 4.76
N LEU A 77 17.91 11.81 3.82
CA LEU A 77 16.45 11.97 3.72
C LEU A 77 15.88 11.23 2.53
N GLY A 78 14.64 10.74 2.65
CA GLY A 78 13.88 10.14 1.55
C GLY A 78 13.59 8.66 1.73
N GLY A 79 13.88 8.09 2.91
CA GLY A 79 13.48 6.73 3.34
C GLY A 79 13.64 5.69 2.23
N LEU A 80 12.56 4.98 1.90
CA LEU A 80 12.56 3.91 0.90
C LEU A 80 13.13 4.30 -0.48
N PHE A 81 12.94 5.54 -0.94
CA PHE A 81 13.50 5.99 -2.22
C PHE A 81 15.01 6.22 -2.18
N VAL A 82 15.57 6.49 -1.00
CA VAL A 82 16.98 6.88 -0.84
C VAL A 82 17.81 5.85 -0.08
N LEU A 83 17.35 5.44 1.09
CA LEU A 83 17.97 4.43 1.94
C LEU A 83 17.67 3.01 1.44
N GLY A 84 16.45 2.77 0.98
CA GLY A 84 16.03 1.51 0.35
C GLY A 84 16.33 1.40 -1.15
N GLU A 85 16.84 2.48 -1.76
CA GLU A 85 17.15 2.60 -3.20
C GLU A 85 16.02 2.11 -4.13
N LEU A 86 14.75 2.19 -3.72
CA LEU A 86 13.63 1.84 -4.57
C LEU A 86 13.40 2.93 -5.62
N ASN A 87 14.13 2.87 -6.72
CA ASN A 87 14.17 3.93 -7.72
C ASN A 87 13.19 3.78 -8.88
N MET A 88 12.33 2.76 -8.85
CA MET A 88 11.29 2.54 -9.85
C MET A 88 9.92 2.85 -9.24
N LEU A 89 9.13 3.67 -9.94
CA LEU A 89 7.86 4.16 -9.47
C LEU A 89 6.69 3.31 -9.99
N ASP A 90 5.93 2.75 -9.06
CA ASP A 90 4.65 2.08 -9.34
C ASP A 90 3.55 3.14 -9.50
N MET A 91 3.46 3.72 -10.69
CA MET A 91 2.48 4.77 -11.02
C MET A 91 1.33 4.25 -11.86
N ARG A 92 0.11 4.65 -11.51
CA ARG A 92 -1.04 4.53 -12.42
C ARG A 92 -1.07 5.75 -13.33
N THR A 93 -0.58 5.59 -14.56
CA THR A 93 -0.51 6.67 -15.57
C THR A 93 -1.61 6.59 -16.65
N GLN A 94 -2.50 5.60 -16.56
CA GLN A 94 -3.61 5.42 -17.51
C GLN A 94 -4.98 5.57 -16.81
N PRO A 95 -5.90 6.40 -17.35
CA PRO A 95 -5.75 7.23 -18.55
C PRO A 95 -4.87 8.48 -18.36
N PHE A 96 -4.54 8.85 -17.11
CA PHE A 96 -3.62 9.93 -16.76
C PHE A 96 -2.98 9.66 -15.41
N ASN A 97 -1.92 10.41 -15.05
CA ASN A 97 -1.31 10.32 -13.72
C ASN A 97 -2.27 10.83 -12.64
N TYR A 98 -2.65 9.95 -11.71
CA TYR A 98 -3.53 10.31 -10.59
C TYR A 98 -2.78 11.09 -9.50
N GLN A 99 -1.49 10.87 -9.37
CA GLN A 99 -0.68 11.47 -8.33
C GLN A 99 -0.17 12.84 -8.81
N ARG A 100 -0.91 13.89 -8.41
CA ARG A 100 -0.60 15.31 -8.63
C ARG A 100 -0.10 15.96 -7.32
N GLY A 101 -0.19 17.29 -7.20
CA GLY A 101 0.20 18.02 -5.99
C GLY A 101 1.69 17.89 -5.69
N LEU A 102 2.03 17.61 -4.43
CA LEU A 102 3.41 17.49 -3.97
C LEU A 102 4.18 16.33 -4.61
N PHE A 103 3.53 15.20 -4.89
CA PHE A 103 4.17 14.13 -5.64
C PHE A 103 4.61 14.61 -7.02
N GLU A 104 3.74 15.30 -7.77
CA GLU A 104 4.08 15.79 -9.10
C GLU A 104 5.18 16.86 -9.07
N ARG A 105 5.19 17.72 -8.04
CA ARG A 105 6.29 18.69 -7.83
C ARG A 105 7.63 17.97 -7.64
N TRP A 106 7.69 16.98 -6.75
CA TRP A 106 8.89 16.17 -6.55
C TRP A 106 9.28 15.40 -7.82
N TRP A 107 8.31 14.73 -8.45
CA TRP A 107 8.51 13.90 -9.64
C TRP A 107 9.12 14.70 -10.80
N ARG A 108 8.73 15.96 -10.98
CA ARG A 108 9.33 16.88 -11.96
C ARG A 108 10.79 17.23 -11.62
N LEU A 109 11.13 17.42 -10.34
CA LEU A 109 12.51 17.71 -9.92
C LEU A 109 13.46 16.55 -10.24
N VAL A 110 12.95 15.31 -10.19
CA VAL A 110 13.72 14.09 -10.53
C VAL A 110 13.64 13.69 -12.01
N GLY A 111 13.00 14.51 -12.86
CA GLY A 111 13.00 14.35 -14.32
C GLY A 111 11.71 13.78 -14.93
N ALA A 112 10.70 13.46 -14.12
CA ALA A 112 9.39 12.97 -14.57
C ALA A 112 9.45 11.67 -15.41
N HIS A 113 10.28 10.71 -14.97
CA HIS A 113 10.42 9.38 -15.59
C HIS A 113 9.89 8.27 -14.65
N ASP A 114 9.75 7.05 -15.16
CA ASP A 114 9.34 5.88 -14.36
C ASP A 114 10.42 5.45 -13.33
N ALA A 115 11.68 5.84 -13.56
CA ALA A 115 12.77 5.70 -12.60
C ALA A 115 13.58 6.98 -12.48
N PHE A 116 14.24 7.14 -11.33
CA PHE A 116 15.01 8.32 -10.97
C PHE A 116 16.39 7.96 -10.43
N ASP A 117 17.29 8.95 -10.42
CA ASP A 117 18.56 8.89 -9.72
C ASP A 117 18.37 9.13 -8.22
N VAL A 118 18.92 8.27 -7.37
CA VAL A 118 18.72 8.31 -5.92
C VAL A 118 19.27 9.60 -5.29
N LEU A 119 20.45 10.07 -5.74
CA LEU A 119 21.04 11.30 -5.21
C LEU A 119 20.24 12.52 -5.66
N ARG A 120 19.68 12.49 -6.87
CA ARG A 120 18.76 13.53 -7.34
C ARG A 120 17.45 13.55 -6.57
N ALA A 121 16.91 12.39 -6.22
CA ALA A 121 15.71 12.27 -5.38
C ALA A 121 15.92 12.86 -3.98
N GLU A 122 17.05 12.56 -3.33
CA GLU A 122 17.41 13.15 -2.04
C GLU A 122 17.48 14.68 -2.12
N ARG A 123 18.21 15.24 -3.10
CA ARG A 123 18.28 16.69 -3.31
C ARG A 123 16.91 17.33 -3.60
N ALA A 124 16.04 16.62 -4.31
CA ALA A 124 14.69 17.10 -4.58
C ALA A 124 13.85 17.19 -3.30
N PHE A 125 13.99 16.24 -2.38
CA PHE A 125 13.33 16.30 -1.08
C PHE A 125 13.87 17.43 -0.21
N GLU A 126 15.20 17.59 -0.14
CA GLU A 126 15.82 18.70 0.59
C GLU A 126 15.32 20.05 0.08
N ARG A 127 15.29 20.23 -1.24
CA ARG A 127 14.77 21.44 -1.88
C ARG A 127 13.32 21.73 -1.49
N LEU A 128 12.45 20.71 -1.44
CA LEU A 128 11.04 20.90 -1.05
C LEU A 128 10.90 21.32 0.42
N LEU A 129 11.68 20.71 1.32
CA LEU A 129 11.69 21.06 2.74
C LEU A 129 12.19 22.50 2.97
N ASP A 130 13.30 22.86 2.32
CA ASP A 130 13.92 24.18 2.42
C ASP A 130 12.98 25.28 1.88
N GLU A 131 12.38 25.07 0.71
CA GLU A 131 11.46 26.03 0.09
C GLU A 131 10.19 26.24 0.93
N ALA A 132 9.75 25.22 1.65
CA ALA A 132 8.61 25.30 2.55
C ALA A 132 8.95 25.87 3.94
N GLY A 133 10.23 26.03 4.27
CA GLY A 133 10.67 26.49 5.59
C GLY A 133 10.47 25.47 6.71
N VAL A 134 10.50 24.17 6.39
CA VAL A 134 10.42 23.10 7.38
C VAL A 134 11.73 23.02 8.16
N GLU A 135 11.67 23.01 9.49
CA GLU A 135 12.85 22.72 10.31
C GLU A 135 13.14 21.22 10.28
N VAL A 136 14.41 20.81 10.09
CA VAL A 136 14.78 19.39 9.94
C VAL A 136 15.87 18.99 10.92
N TRP A 137 15.57 18.02 11.78
CA TRP A 137 16.53 17.42 12.71
C TRP A 137 16.84 15.98 12.33
N ARG A 138 18.08 15.75 11.90
CA ARG A 138 18.61 14.45 11.45
C ARG A 138 19.45 13.79 12.53
N GLY A 139 19.61 12.47 12.47
CA GLY A 139 20.50 11.73 13.37
C GLY A 139 20.14 11.89 14.85
N VAL A 140 18.86 11.99 15.19
CA VAL A 140 18.45 12.31 16.58
C VAL A 140 18.54 11.12 17.55
N GLY A 141 18.86 9.93 17.05
CA GLY A 141 18.90 8.70 17.84
C GLY A 141 17.51 8.26 18.29
N SER A 142 17.38 7.83 19.54
CA SER A 142 16.10 7.33 20.06
C SER A 142 15.06 8.43 20.22
N VAL A 143 13.84 8.12 19.79
CA VAL A 143 12.66 8.97 19.92
C VAL A 143 11.58 8.23 20.69
N ALA A 144 10.96 8.88 21.67
CA ALA A 144 9.84 8.33 22.43
C ALA A 144 8.63 9.28 22.37
N PRO A 145 7.39 8.77 22.34
CA PRO A 145 6.20 9.60 22.36
C PRO A 145 6.02 10.25 23.73
N ARG A 146 5.50 11.49 23.74
CA ARG A 146 5.09 12.17 24.96
C ARG A 146 3.58 12.21 25.06
N LEU A 147 3.03 11.41 25.96
CA LEU A 147 1.60 11.30 26.21
C LEU A 147 1.21 12.11 27.45
N GLU A 148 0.13 12.87 27.36
CA GLU A 148 -0.52 13.53 28.49
C GLU A 148 -2.02 13.19 28.46
N SER A 149 -2.50 12.49 29.49
CA SER A 149 -3.90 12.02 29.58
C SER A 149 -4.37 11.24 28.34
N GLY A 150 -3.50 10.40 27.75
CA GLY A 150 -3.81 9.61 26.55
C GLY A 150 -3.66 10.35 25.22
N ARG A 151 -3.38 11.66 25.25
CA ARG A 151 -3.13 12.47 24.05
C ARG A 151 -1.65 12.59 23.75
N LEU A 152 -1.27 12.42 22.48
CA LEU A 152 0.09 12.66 22.01
C LEU A 152 0.35 14.16 21.92
N ARG A 153 1.33 14.63 22.70
CA ARG A 153 1.72 16.04 22.85
C ARG A 153 3.09 16.35 22.25
N GLY A 154 3.71 15.37 21.57
CA GLY A 154 5.01 15.53 20.93
C GLY A 154 5.95 14.38 21.26
N LEU A 155 7.25 14.67 21.31
CA LEU A 155 8.32 13.69 21.32
C LEU A 155 9.37 13.99 22.40
N THR A 156 10.06 12.96 22.87
CA THR A 156 11.31 13.07 23.62
C THR A 156 12.45 12.53 22.76
N LEU A 157 13.47 13.35 22.55
CA LEU A 157 14.69 12.96 21.84
C LEU A 157 15.73 12.51 22.87
N GLY A 158 15.89 11.19 23.02
CA GLY A 158 16.65 10.59 24.13
C GLY A 158 18.11 11.04 24.16
N ALA A 159 18.79 10.95 23.02
CA ALA A 159 20.20 11.31 22.92
C ALA A 159 20.47 12.80 23.15
N ARG A 160 19.51 13.67 22.82
CA ARG A 160 19.62 15.14 22.99
C ARG A 160 19.08 15.64 24.33
N ARG A 161 18.34 14.80 25.06
CA ARG A 161 17.55 15.19 26.24
C ARG A 161 16.65 16.39 25.98
N VAL A 162 16.08 16.48 24.77
CA VAL A 162 15.19 17.57 24.35
C VAL A 162 13.75 17.06 24.33
N ALA A 163 12.85 17.85 24.91
CA ALA A 163 11.41 17.65 24.76
C ALA A 163 10.91 18.50 23.59
N VAL A 164 10.14 17.90 22.69
CA VAL A 164 9.46 18.60 21.62
C VAL A 164 7.97 18.55 21.93
N ASN A 165 7.34 19.71 22.09
CA ASN A 165 5.89 19.85 22.18
C ASN A 165 5.31 20.08 20.79
N ALA A 166 4.19 19.43 20.51
CA ALA A 166 3.45 19.52 19.26
C ALA A 166 1.96 19.58 19.52
N LEU A 167 1.22 20.34 18.69
CA LEU A 167 -0.25 20.30 18.71
C LEU A 167 -0.78 19.10 17.91
N GLN A 168 -0.07 18.72 16.85
CA GLN A 168 -0.32 17.54 16.02
C GLN A 168 0.99 16.80 15.76
N VAL A 169 0.94 15.46 15.76
CA VAL A 169 2.10 14.61 15.45
C VAL A 169 1.75 13.66 14.32
N ILE A 170 2.57 13.65 13.28
CA ILE A 170 2.46 12.73 12.15
C ILE A 170 3.60 11.70 12.27
N ASP A 171 3.24 10.45 12.50
CA ASP A 171 4.16 9.32 12.36
C ASP A 171 4.24 8.89 10.90
N ALA A 172 5.42 9.12 10.32
CA ALA A 172 5.81 8.74 8.98
C ALA A 172 7.07 7.85 9.01
N SER A 173 7.33 7.18 10.13
CA SER A 173 8.33 6.11 10.18
C SER A 173 7.84 4.90 9.38
N ALA A 174 8.77 4.16 8.77
CA ALA A 174 8.45 3.06 7.86
C ALA A 174 7.43 2.05 8.43
N ASN A 175 7.47 1.80 9.74
CA ASN A 175 6.63 0.80 10.42
C ASN A 175 5.70 1.39 11.49
N ALA A 176 5.49 2.71 11.49
CA ALA A 176 4.71 3.44 12.50
C ALA A 176 5.19 3.18 13.95
N ASP A 177 6.50 3.27 14.17
CA ASP A 177 7.14 2.91 15.44
C ASP A 177 6.78 3.88 16.57
N LEU A 178 6.58 5.17 16.26
CA LEU A 178 6.19 6.15 17.26
C LEU A 178 4.73 5.93 17.69
N ALA A 179 3.84 5.66 16.73
CA ALA A 179 2.44 5.36 16.96
C ALA A 179 2.28 4.08 17.79
N ALA A 180 3.03 3.02 17.46
CA ALA A 180 3.05 1.79 18.24
C ALA A 180 3.56 2.03 19.67
N ALA A 181 4.64 2.81 19.83
CA ALA A 181 5.14 3.21 21.15
C ALA A 181 4.15 4.10 21.92
N ALA A 182 3.28 4.83 21.23
CA ALA A 182 2.23 5.66 21.82
C ALA A 182 0.98 4.84 22.22
N GLY A 183 0.96 3.54 21.94
CA GLY A 183 -0.15 2.64 22.26
C GLY A 183 -1.22 2.55 21.17
N ALA A 184 -0.97 3.05 19.96
CA ALA A 184 -1.90 2.88 18.85
C ALA A 184 -2.00 1.39 18.48
N PRO A 185 -3.21 0.87 18.22
CA PRO A 185 -3.41 -0.53 17.86
C PRO A 185 -3.15 -0.80 16.37
N PHE A 186 -2.60 -1.98 16.08
CA PHE A 186 -2.28 -2.41 14.72
C PHE A 186 -2.66 -3.87 14.50
N ASP A 187 -3.01 -4.20 13.27
CA ASP A 187 -2.81 -5.55 12.74
C ASP A 187 -1.37 -5.67 12.19
N PHE A 188 -0.79 -6.87 12.17
CA PHE A 188 0.51 -7.19 11.56
C PHE A 188 0.36 -8.14 10.36
N GLY A 189 0.79 -7.69 9.17
CA GLY A 189 0.66 -8.43 7.92
C GLY A 189 -0.76 -8.93 7.68
N TRP A 190 -0.91 -10.25 7.59
CA TRP A 190 -2.19 -10.92 7.31
C TRP A 190 -2.92 -11.43 8.56
N GLU A 191 -2.50 -11.05 9.77
CA GLU A 191 -3.08 -11.61 11.00
C GLU A 191 -4.58 -11.31 11.14
N ARG A 192 -5.04 -10.19 10.58
CA ARG A 192 -6.47 -9.83 10.51
C ARG A 192 -7.32 -10.90 9.80
N PHE A 193 -6.70 -11.63 8.88
CA PHE A 193 -7.28 -12.74 8.14
C PHE A 193 -6.82 -14.09 8.69
N GLY A 194 -6.33 -14.14 9.93
CA GLY A 194 -5.93 -15.37 10.61
C GLY A 194 -4.68 -16.03 10.03
N VAL A 195 -3.95 -15.36 9.14
CA VAL A 195 -2.73 -15.87 8.50
C VAL A 195 -1.52 -15.20 9.14
N ASP A 196 -0.60 -16.00 9.66
CA ASP A 196 0.64 -15.55 10.27
C ASP A 196 1.74 -15.42 9.19
N GLN A 197 1.51 -14.51 8.23
CA GLN A 197 2.42 -14.24 7.12
C GLN A 197 2.34 -12.76 6.71
N ARG A 198 3.36 -12.32 5.97
CA ARG A 198 3.44 -11.00 5.34
C ARG A 198 4.21 -11.11 4.02
N GLN A 199 4.10 -10.09 3.18
CA GLN A 199 4.85 -9.99 1.94
C GLN A 199 6.37 -10.00 2.18
N ALA A 200 7.10 -10.72 1.34
CA ALA A 200 8.55 -10.81 1.40
C ALA A 200 9.24 -9.45 1.21
N ASP A 201 10.38 -9.26 1.88
CA ASP A 201 11.18 -8.04 1.76
C ASP A 201 12.13 -8.11 0.58
N THR A 202 12.76 -6.98 0.24
CA THR A 202 13.80 -6.94 -0.79
C THR A 202 15.02 -6.17 -0.32
N LEU A 203 16.19 -6.70 -0.68
CA LEU A 203 17.38 -5.88 -0.80
C LEU A 203 17.53 -5.44 -2.26
N VAL A 204 17.50 -4.14 -2.52
CA VAL A 204 17.78 -3.61 -3.86
C VAL A 204 19.28 -3.69 -4.10
N LEU A 205 19.67 -4.30 -5.22
CA LEU A 205 21.08 -4.46 -5.60
C LEU A 205 21.51 -3.32 -6.52
N ASN A 206 22.68 -2.73 -6.26
CA ASN A 206 23.28 -1.75 -7.16
C ASN A 206 24.33 -2.44 -8.05
N VAL A 207 24.08 -2.42 -9.36
CA VAL A 207 24.89 -3.16 -10.33
C VAL A 207 25.53 -2.21 -11.33
N GLY A 208 26.86 -2.17 -11.34
CA GLY A 208 27.64 -1.42 -12.31
C GLY A 208 28.02 -2.28 -13.52
N GLY A 209 28.37 -1.63 -14.64
CA GLY A 209 28.87 -2.32 -15.84
C GLY A 209 27.80 -2.97 -16.71
N VAL A 210 26.54 -2.59 -16.56
CA VAL A 210 25.44 -3.00 -17.44
C VAL A 210 25.45 -2.15 -18.72
N ASP A 211 25.53 -2.79 -19.88
CA ASP A 211 25.31 -2.13 -21.17
C ASP A 211 23.80 -2.01 -21.44
N TRP A 212 23.23 -0.89 -20.99
CA TRP A 212 21.80 -0.59 -21.15
C TRP A 212 21.34 -0.60 -22.61
N ALA A 213 22.22 -0.20 -23.54
CA ALA A 213 21.90 -0.18 -24.96
C ALA A 213 21.87 -1.60 -25.55
N ALA A 214 22.78 -2.48 -25.13
CA ALA A 214 22.75 -3.90 -25.49
C ALA A 214 21.53 -4.60 -24.90
N LEU A 215 21.19 -4.34 -23.64
CA LEU A 215 19.95 -4.83 -23.01
C LEU A 215 18.72 -4.40 -23.83
N ARG A 216 18.63 -3.12 -24.21
CA ARG A 216 17.55 -2.60 -25.06
C ARG A 216 17.42 -3.33 -26.38
N ARG A 217 18.52 -3.52 -27.11
CA ARG A 217 18.53 -4.28 -28.36
C ARG A 217 18.09 -5.74 -28.12
N GLY A 218 18.56 -6.35 -27.04
CA GLY A 218 18.24 -7.72 -26.66
C GLY A 218 16.76 -7.93 -26.33
N ILE A 219 16.14 -6.98 -25.63
CA ILE A 219 14.70 -6.99 -25.33
C ILE A 219 13.89 -6.76 -26.61
N ALA A 220 14.25 -5.74 -27.40
CA ALA A 220 13.54 -5.41 -28.64
C ALA A 220 13.52 -6.59 -29.63
N ALA A 221 14.64 -7.34 -29.73
CA ALA A 221 14.74 -8.52 -30.59
C ALA A 221 13.86 -9.71 -30.14
N ARG A 222 13.53 -9.80 -28.85
CA ARG A 222 12.76 -10.92 -28.27
C ARG A 222 11.28 -10.58 -28.01
N GLY A 223 10.93 -9.30 -28.00
CA GLY A 223 9.56 -8.82 -27.87
C GLY A 223 9.04 -8.75 -26.42
N ARG A 224 7.79 -8.27 -26.27
CA ARG A 224 7.20 -7.91 -24.95
C ARG A 224 6.99 -9.11 -24.01
N SER A 225 6.86 -10.33 -24.53
CA SER A 225 6.75 -11.54 -23.72
C SER A 225 8.07 -11.88 -23.00
N TYR A 226 9.20 -11.39 -23.51
CA TYR A 226 10.49 -11.52 -22.85
C TYR A 226 10.64 -10.51 -21.71
N ALA A 227 10.53 -9.22 -22.02
CA ALA A 227 10.54 -8.11 -21.06
C ALA A 227 9.93 -6.85 -21.69
N SER A 228 9.53 -5.90 -20.86
CA SER A 228 9.16 -4.55 -21.25
C SER A 228 10.23 -3.55 -20.85
N MET A 229 10.38 -2.48 -21.62
CA MET A 229 11.41 -1.47 -21.39
C MET A 229 10.92 -0.09 -21.83
N ARG A 230 11.27 0.92 -21.04
CA ARG A 230 11.23 2.35 -21.39
C ARG A 230 12.64 2.95 -21.26
N ASP A 231 12.75 4.26 -21.33
CA ASP A 231 14.05 4.94 -21.37
C ASP A 231 14.92 4.63 -20.16
N THR A 232 14.34 4.71 -18.95
CA THR A 232 15.04 4.55 -17.66
C THR A 232 14.68 3.27 -16.90
N VAL A 233 13.74 2.46 -17.41
CA VAL A 233 13.29 1.23 -16.73
C VAL A 233 13.23 0.02 -17.66
N ALA A 234 13.46 -1.16 -17.11
CA ALA A 234 13.15 -2.44 -17.76
C ALA A 234 12.59 -3.43 -16.73
N TRP A 235 11.57 -4.19 -17.11
CA TRP A 235 10.97 -5.17 -16.22
C TRP A 235 10.44 -6.40 -16.95
N GLY A 236 10.38 -7.54 -16.25
CA GLY A 236 9.75 -8.75 -16.76
C GLY A 236 10.46 -10.03 -16.36
N HIS A 237 10.11 -11.12 -17.05
CA HIS A 237 10.63 -12.46 -16.78
C HIS A 237 11.91 -12.78 -17.54
N PHE A 238 12.34 -11.94 -18.48
CA PHE A 238 13.55 -12.12 -19.28
C PHE A 238 13.70 -13.55 -19.83
N GLY A 239 12.61 -14.10 -20.37
CA GLY A 239 12.58 -15.44 -20.96
C GLY A 239 12.70 -16.57 -19.94
N GLY A 240 12.39 -16.32 -18.66
CA GLY A 240 12.51 -17.28 -17.58
C GLY A 240 13.87 -17.30 -16.89
N VAL A 241 14.83 -16.46 -17.32
CA VAL A 241 16.18 -16.39 -16.72
C VAL A 241 16.13 -16.22 -15.19
N PRO A 242 15.39 -15.26 -14.61
CA PRO A 242 15.34 -15.10 -13.16
C PRO A 242 14.68 -16.29 -12.44
N ALA A 243 13.70 -16.94 -13.08
CA ALA A 243 13.02 -18.10 -12.53
C ALA A 243 13.87 -19.39 -12.58
N ALA A 244 14.84 -19.46 -13.49
CA ALA A 244 15.78 -20.57 -13.61
C ALA A 244 16.96 -20.46 -12.63
N TYR A 245 17.16 -19.30 -12.01
CA TYR A 245 18.17 -19.11 -10.96
C TYR A 245 17.81 -19.94 -9.72
N VAL A 246 18.78 -20.76 -9.27
CA VAL A 246 18.66 -21.53 -8.03
C VAL A 246 19.33 -20.74 -6.92
N ALA A 247 18.54 -20.35 -5.92
CA ALA A 247 19.03 -19.62 -4.76
C ALA A 247 20.13 -20.41 -4.03
N THR A 248 21.20 -19.72 -3.65
CA THR A 248 22.32 -20.34 -2.90
C THR A 248 22.10 -20.31 -1.39
N ARG A 249 21.13 -19.52 -0.93
CA ARG A 249 20.80 -19.32 0.48
C ARG A 249 19.34 -19.61 0.75
N GLU A 250 19.08 -20.24 1.89
CA GLU A 250 17.71 -20.52 2.32
C GLU A 250 16.91 -19.23 2.57
N GLY A 251 15.63 -19.27 2.24
CA GLY A 251 14.73 -18.13 2.42
C GLY A 251 15.09 -16.92 1.53
N THR A 252 15.71 -17.16 0.37
CA THR A 252 15.87 -16.16 -0.70
C THR A 252 15.24 -16.68 -1.99
N ARG A 253 14.81 -15.75 -2.85
CA ARG A 253 14.30 -16.08 -4.20
C ARG A 253 14.52 -14.91 -5.15
N LEU A 254 14.92 -15.22 -6.38
CA LEU A 254 14.95 -14.23 -7.45
C LEU A 254 13.61 -14.27 -8.20
N ARG A 255 12.90 -13.14 -8.23
CA ARG A 255 11.69 -12.96 -9.05
C ARG A 255 12.05 -12.31 -10.40
N GLY A 256 11.03 -12.07 -11.24
CA GLY A 256 11.19 -11.23 -12.43
C GLY A 256 11.84 -9.89 -12.08
N LEU A 257 12.76 -9.43 -12.92
CA LEU A 257 13.60 -8.28 -12.60
C LEU A 257 12.82 -6.99 -12.81
N ASN A 258 13.01 -6.04 -11.89
CA ASN A 258 12.70 -4.63 -12.10
C ASN A 258 14.03 -3.87 -12.05
N LEU A 259 14.38 -3.21 -13.16
CA LEU A 259 15.66 -2.55 -13.40
C LEU A 259 15.42 -1.05 -13.55
N GLY A 260 16.02 -0.23 -12.69
CA GLY A 260 16.00 1.23 -12.78
C GLY A 260 17.38 1.79 -13.05
N LEU A 261 17.54 2.53 -14.16
CA LEU A 261 18.80 3.15 -14.56
C LEU A 261 19.09 4.41 -13.75
N GLN A 262 20.31 4.54 -13.23
CA GLN A 262 20.82 5.75 -12.57
C GLN A 262 21.59 6.66 -13.54
N GLU A 263 21.80 7.92 -13.17
CA GLU A 263 22.50 8.91 -14.02
C GLU A 263 23.99 8.56 -14.24
N ASP A 264 24.60 7.82 -13.31
CA ASP A 264 25.98 7.32 -13.42
C ASP A 264 26.12 6.04 -14.29
N GLY A 265 25.00 5.53 -14.81
CA GLY A 265 24.94 4.33 -15.64
C GLY A 265 24.89 3.01 -14.88
N SER A 266 24.90 3.03 -13.54
CA SER A 266 24.56 1.86 -12.73
C SER A 266 23.06 1.55 -12.81
N VAL A 267 22.70 0.30 -12.49
CA VAL A 267 21.33 -0.19 -12.53
C VAL A 267 20.95 -0.74 -11.16
N LEU A 268 19.85 -0.22 -10.60
CA LEU A 268 19.25 -0.73 -9.38
C LEU A 268 18.29 -1.87 -9.72
N ILE A 269 18.48 -3.02 -9.05
CA ILE A 269 17.71 -4.24 -9.27
C ILE A 269 16.84 -4.55 -8.06
N ASN A 270 15.54 -4.32 -8.21
CA ASN A 270 14.52 -4.76 -7.25
C ASN A 270 13.97 -6.11 -7.71
N ALA A 271 14.57 -7.21 -7.22
CA ALA A 271 14.16 -8.57 -7.60
C ALA A 271 14.50 -9.67 -6.58
N LEU A 272 15.41 -9.38 -5.64
CA LEU A 272 15.78 -10.34 -4.59
C LEU A 272 14.73 -10.29 -3.47
N LEU A 273 14.08 -11.42 -3.23
CA LEU A 273 13.12 -11.58 -2.14
C LEU A 273 13.78 -12.27 -0.95
N LEU A 274 13.49 -11.75 0.25
CA LEU A 274 13.94 -12.27 1.53
C LEU A 274 12.73 -12.66 2.37
N TYR A 275 12.72 -13.89 2.89
CA TYR A 275 11.64 -14.45 3.69
C TYR A 275 12.08 -14.68 5.13
N GLY A 276 11.10 -14.68 6.05
CA GLY A 276 11.30 -15.04 7.45
C GLY A 276 11.98 -13.97 8.31
N LEU A 277 12.06 -12.72 7.82
CA LEU A 277 12.57 -11.60 8.60
C LEU A 277 11.48 -11.05 9.52
N ASP A 278 11.84 -10.71 10.75
CA ASP A 278 11.06 -9.80 11.59
C ASP A 278 11.43 -8.35 11.21
N PRO A 279 10.48 -7.54 10.70
CA PRO A 279 10.72 -6.16 10.31
C PRO A 279 10.78 -5.18 11.49
N LEU A 280 10.49 -5.66 12.71
CA LEU A 280 10.50 -4.88 13.94
C LEU A 280 11.76 -5.13 14.80
N ASP A 281 12.58 -6.11 14.43
CA ASP A 281 13.87 -6.40 15.04
C ASP A 281 15.02 -5.92 14.13
N PRO A 282 15.77 -4.89 14.55
CA PRO A 282 16.95 -4.42 13.81
C PRO A 282 17.98 -5.52 13.53
N SER A 283 18.17 -6.48 14.45
CA SER A 283 19.16 -7.55 14.28
C SER A 283 18.75 -8.51 13.16
N SER A 284 17.46 -8.81 13.05
CA SER A 284 16.86 -9.57 11.96
C SER A 284 17.04 -8.85 10.61
N LEU A 285 16.83 -7.53 10.57
CA LEU A 285 17.02 -6.73 9.35
C LEU A 285 18.49 -6.70 8.90
N ASP A 286 19.43 -6.50 9.83
CA ASP A 286 20.87 -6.52 9.54
C ASP A 286 21.31 -7.89 9.00
N ALA A 287 20.89 -8.98 9.67
CA ALA A 287 21.17 -10.34 9.20
C ALA A 287 20.54 -10.62 7.82
N GLY A 288 19.32 -10.12 7.59
CA GLY A 288 18.64 -10.20 6.30
C GLY A 288 19.39 -9.46 5.19
N ARG A 289 19.93 -8.29 5.51
CA ARG A 289 20.74 -7.47 4.59
C ARG A 289 22.05 -8.17 4.23
N ASP A 290 22.78 -8.71 5.21
CA ASP A 290 24.02 -9.46 4.98
C ASP A 290 23.76 -10.71 4.12
N LYS A 291 22.67 -11.44 4.42
CA LYS A 291 22.20 -12.57 3.61
C LYS A 291 21.90 -12.14 2.18
N GLY A 292 21.20 -11.02 2.02
CA GLY A 292 20.81 -10.49 0.72
C GLY A 292 22.01 -10.03 -0.11
N LEU A 293 23.01 -9.40 0.51
CA LEU A 293 24.21 -8.94 -0.20
C LEU A 293 25.00 -10.12 -0.77
N ALA A 294 25.19 -11.16 0.04
CA ALA A 294 25.90 -12.35 -0.39
C ALA A 294 25.12 -13.17 -1.45
N GLU A 295 23.80 -13.23 -1.37
CA GLU A 295 22.97 -13.80 -2.45
C GLU A 295 23.03 -12.92 -3.72
N GLY A 296 23.10 -11.60 -3.56
CA GLY A 296 23.22 -10.63 -4.64
C GLY A 296 24.48 -10.82 -5.48
N GLU A 297 25.61 -11.20 -4.88
CA GLU A 297 26.83 -11.55 -5.61
C GLU A 297 26.62 -12.75 -6.54
N ALA A 298 25.97 -13.81 -6.04
CA ALA A 298 25.65 -15.00 -6.82
C ALA A 298 24.64 -14.69 -7.94
N ILE A 299 23.63 -13.87 -7.67
CA ILE A 299 22.66 -13.40 -8.66
C ILE A 299 23.36 -12.61 -9.77
N VAL A 300 24.21 -11.63 -9.43
CA VAL A 300 24.91 -10.84 -10.46
C VAL A 300 25.84 -11.72 -11.28
N ALA A 301 26.56 -12.66 -10.66
CA ALA A 301 27.38 -13.63 -11.39
C ALA A 301 26.56 -14.45 -12.39
N TYR A 302 25.41 -14.96 -11.96
CA TYR A 302 24.48 -15.68 -12.83
C TYR A 302 23.96 -14.80 -13.98
N LEU A 303 23.52 -13.57 -13.71
CA LEU A 303 23.00 -12.66 -14.73
C LEU A 303 24.04 -12.31 -15.79
N ARG A 304 25.34 -12.22 -15.45
CA ARG A 304 26.42 -11.98 -16.42
C ARG A 304 26.50 -13.04 -17.51
N GLU A 305 26.16 -14.28 -17.18
CA GLU A 305 26.24 -15.41 -18.10
C GLU A 305 24.97 -15.56 -18.96
N HIS A 306 23.82 -15.06 -18.48
CA HIS A 306 22.51 -15.39 -19.02
C HIS A 306 21.73 -14.19 -19.60
N LEU A 307 22.10 -12.95 -19.25
CA LEU A 307 21.33 -11.76 -19.60
C LEU A 307 22.12 -10.84 -20.56
N PRO A 308 21.59 -10.53 -21.76
CA PRO A 308 22.25 -9.62 -22.68
C PRO A 308 22.51 -8.24 -22.06
N GLY A 309 23.72 -7.72 -22.24
CA GLY A 309 24.14 -6.45 -21.66
C GLY A 309 24.68 -6.54 -20.24
N PHE A 310 24.61 -7.70 -19.59
CA PHE A 310 25.16 -7.93 -18.25
C PHE A 310 26.57 -8.54 -18.28
N GLU A 311 27.22 -8.72 -19.42
CA GLU A 311 28.47 -9.47 -19.55
C GLU A 311 29.61 -8.88 -18.68
N ARG A 312 29.55 -7.57 -18.42
CA ARG A 312 30.49 -6.81 -17.56
C ARG A 312 29.88 -6.37 -16.23
N ALA A 313 28.69 -6.87 -15.90
CA ALA A 313 28.00 -6.53 -14.68
C ALA A 313 28.82 -6.95 -13.46
N ARG A 314 28.79 -6.12 -12.42
CA ARG A 314 29.41 -6.38 -11.12
C ARG A 314 28.55 -5.75 -10.04
N LEU A 315 28.44 -6.42 -8.91
CA LEU A 315 27.78 -5.85 -7.74
C LEU A 315 28.61 -4.66 -7.27
N ALA A 316 28.07 -3.46 -7.38
CA ALA A 316 28.68 -2.21 -6.92
C ALA A 316 28.29 -1.91 -5.47
N GLY A 317 27.23 -2.55 -4.97
CA GLY A 317 26.73 -2.44 -3.62
C GLY A 317 25.29 -2.89 -3.55
N ALA A 318 24.60 -2.48 -2.49
CA ALA A 318 23.18 -2.67 -2.32
C ALA A 318 22.65 -1.53 -1.43
N ALA A 319 21.34 -1.38 -1.39
CA ALA A 319 20.66 -0.41 -0.55
C ALA A 319 21.18 -0.44 0.90
N GLN A 320 21.17 0.73 1.55
CA GLN A 320 21.56 0.84 2.95
C GLN A 320 20.55 0.06 3.82
N GLU A 321 19.27 0.17 3.49
CA GLU A 321 18.18 -0.47 4.22
C GLU A 321 17.43 -1.47 3.35
N LEU A 322 16.80 -2.46 4.01
CA LEU A 322 15.90 -3.35 3.34
C LEU A 322 14.62 -2.63 2.96
N TYR A 323 14.12 -2.89 1.75
CA TYR A 323 12.73 -2.60 1.42
C TYR A 323 11.82 -3.58 2.17
N VAL A 324 11.40 -3.16 3.36
CA VAL A 324 10.35 -3.83 4.14
C VAL A 324 9.01 -3.54 3.50
N ARG A 325 8.38 -4.55 2.88
CA ARG A 325 7.14 -4.35 2.11
C ARG A 325 5.92 -4.15 2.97
N GLU A 326 5.80 -4.92 4.04
CA GLU A 326 4.60 -5.04 4.86
C GLU A 326 5.02 -5.29 6.31
N ALA A 327 4.35 -4.63 7.25
CA ALA A 327 4.55 -4.77 8.69
C ALA A 327 3.21 -4.47 9.40
N ARG A 328 3.11 -3.33 10.08
CA ARG A 328 1.90 -2.91 10.80
C ARG A 328 0.89 -2.23 9.88
N HIS A 329 -0.41 -2.51 10.08
CA HIS A 329 -1.55 -1.81 9.51
C HIS A 329 -2.39 -1.21 10.65
N LEU A 330 -2.53 0.12 10.67
CA LEU A 330 -3.24 0.81 11.75
C LEU A 330 -4.69 0.34 11.86
N LEU A 331 -5.16 0.05 13.08
CA LEU A 331 -6.60 0.00 13.36
C LEU A 331 -7.12 1.43 13.44
N ALA A 332 -7.24 2.01 12.25
CA ALA A 332 -7.68 3.37 12.02
C ALA A 332 -9.20 3.49 12.17
N ASP A 333 -9.70 4.72 12.28
CA ASP A 333 -11.12 5.01 12.38
C ASP A 333 -11.91 4.51 11.15
N CYS A 334 -11.25 4.41 10.00
CA CYS A 334 -11.75 3.66 8.85
C CYS A 334 -10.62 2.94 8.13
N VAL A 335 -10.94 1.84 7.46
CA VAL A 335 -9.97 1.01 6.75
C VAL A 335 -10.32 0.97 5.26
N LEU A 336 -9.33 1.17 4.39
CA LEU A 336 -9.51 0.88 2.96
C LEU A 336 -9.59 -0.63 2.78
N SER A 337 -10.72 -1.07 2.23
CA SER A 337 -10.99 -2.48 2.00
C SER A 337 -10.75 -2.89 0.55
N ALA A 338 -10.52 -4.18 0.32
CA ALA A 338 -10.47 -4.75 -1.01
C ALA A 338 -11.76 -4.46 -1.79
N ASP A 339 -12.90 -4.41 -1.10
CA ASP A 339 -14.19 -4.08 -1.68
C ASP A 339 -14.24 -2.64 -2.20
N ASP A 340 -13.68 -1.68 -1.45
CA ASP A 340 -13.57 -0.28 -1.89
C ASP A 340 -12.76 -0.19 -3.19
N VAL A 341 -11.61 -0.87 -3.25
CA VAL A 341 -10.71 -0.88 -4.41
C VAL A 341 -11.38 -1.54 -5.63
N LEU A 342 -11.87 -2.77 -5.48
CA LEU A 342 -12.48 -3.52 -6.57
C LEU A 342 -13.83 -2.93 -7.03
N SER A 343 -14.51 -2.16 -6.19
CA SER A 343 -15.75 -1.46 -6.57
C SER A 343 -15.52 -0.10 -7.21
N ASN A 344 -14.26 0.32 -7.39
CA ASN A 344 -13.91 1.66 -7.83
C ASN A 344 -14.61 2.75 -6.98
N ARG A 345 -14.68 2.52 -5.66
CA ARG A 345 -15.47 3.36 -4.76
C ARG A 345 -14.80 4.71 -4.61
N VAL A 346 -15.59 5.76 -4.85
CA VAL A 346 -15.23 7.15 -4.61
C VAL A 346 -16.37 7.84 -3.87
N THR A 347 -16.04 8.59 -2.83
CA THR A 347 -16.96 9.31 -1.95
C THR A 347 -16.64 10.80 -1.92
N PRO A 348 -17.58 11.66 -1.51
CA PRO A 348 -17.30 13.08 -1.25
C PRO A 348 -16.22 13.34 -0.19
N HIS A 349 -15.77 12.31 0.53
CA HIS A 349 -14.83 12.38 1.66
C HIS A 349 -13.40 11.99 1.27
N ASP A 350 -13.17 11.60 0.00
CA ASP A 350 -11.88 11.05 -0.42
C ASP A 350 -10.85 12.11 -0.81
N VAL A 351 -9.73 12.15 -0.10
CA VAL A 351 -8.69 13.18 -0.22
C VAL A 351 -7.57 12.82 -1.21
N ALA A 352 -7.55 11.60 -1.73
CA ALA A 352 -6.57 11.16 -2.74
C ALA A 352 -7.17 10.13 -3.69
N ALA A 353 -6.60 10.04 -4.90
CA ALA A 353 -6.96 9.04 -5.91
C ALA A 353 -5.89 7.93 -6.00
N GLY A 354 -6.31 6.68 -5.85
CA GLY A 354 -5.51 5.48 -6.07
C GLY A 354 -6.03 4.68 -7.26
N GLY A 355 -5.19 3.80 -7.80
CA GLY A 355 -5.57 2.96 -8.95
C GLY A 355 -4.50 1.95 -9.37
N TYR A 356 -3.56 1.65 -8.48
CA TYR A 356 -2.61 0.57 -8.72
C TYR A 356 -3.34 -0.79 -8.65
N PRO A 357 -2.91 -1.82 -9.38
CA PRO A 357 -3.46 -3.17 -9.19
C PRO A 357 -3.25 -3.67 -7.76
N LEU A 358 -4.12 -4.56 -7.31
CA LEU A 358 -3.97 -5.30 -6.05
C LEU A 358 -2.89 -6.37 -6.22
N ASP A 359 -1.64 -5.91 -6.34
CA ASP A 359 -0.46 -6.70 -6.68
C ASP A 359 0.39 -6.96 -5.43
N ALA A 360 0.15 -8.12 -4.85
CA ALA A 360 0.82 -8.59 -3.66
C ALA A 360 2.06 -9.40 -4.04
N GLN A 361 3.18 -9.04 -3.43
CA GLN A 361 4.37 -9.87 -3.48
C GLN A 361 4.10 -11.18 -2.74
N SER A 362 4.94 -12.18 -3.03
CA SER A 362 4.82 -13.48 -2.40
C SER A 362 4.92 -13.45 -0.88
N LEU A 363 4.10 -14.28 -0.24
CA LEU A 363 4.12 -14.47 1.22
C LEU A 363 5.09 -15.58 1.63
N THR A 364 5.30 -16.55 0.73
CA THR A 364 6.16 -17.71 0.92
C THR A 364 7.08 -17.93 -0.28
N PRO A 365 8.17 -18.71 -0.15
CA PRO A 365 8.99 -19.11 -1.30
C PRO A 365 8.23 -19.95 -2.34
N GLN A 366 7.11 -20.57 -1.97
CA GLN A 366 6.34 -21.49 -2.80
C GLN A 366 5.30 -20.79 -3.69
N ASP A 367 5.00 -19.52 -3.44
CA ASP A 367 4.07 -18.73 -4.24
C ASP A 367 4.77 -17.63 -5.03
N ALA A 368 4.14 -17.20 -6.12
CA ALA A 368 4.69 -16.21 -7.04
C ALA A 368 4.23 -14.77 -6.75
N GLY A 369 3.46 -14.55 -5.68
CA GLY A 369 2.65 -13.35 -5.51
C GLY A 369 1.28 -13.47 -6.21
N PHE A 370 0.42 -12.48 -5.99
CA PHE A 370 -0.97 -12.51 -6.44
C PHE A 370 -1.40 -11.16 -6.97
N VAL A 371 -2.09 -11.17 -8.12
CA VAL A 371 -2.85 -10.01 -8.60
C VAL A 371 -4.33 -10.32 -8.46
N TRP A 372 -4.95 -9.78 -7.41
CA TRP A 372 -6.36 -10.07 -7.12
C TRP A 372 -7.32 -9.35 -8.07
N GLY A 373 -6.93 -8.18 -8.55
CA GLY A 373 -7.64 -7.41 -9.55
C GLY A 373 -6.98 -6.07 -9.81
N ALA A 374 -7.31 -5.46 -10.93
CA ALA A 374 -6.84 -4.14 -11.34
C ALA A 374 -8.03 -3.15 -11.33
N PRO A 375 -8.10 -2.20 -10.38
CA PRO A 375 -9.13 -1.16 -10.35
C PRO A 375 -8.97 -0.18 -11.53
N ASP A 376 -9.99 0.60 -11.80
CA ASP A 376 -9.86 1.85 -12.55
C ASP A 376 -9.30 2.93 -11.61
N ILE A 377 -10.10 3.31 -10.61
CA ILE A 377 -9.78 4.34 -9.62
C ILE A 377 -10.56 4.09 -8.34
N TYR A 378 -9.95 4.36 -7.19
CA TYR A 378 -10.61 4.38 -5.88
C TYR A 378 -10.14 5.60 -5.09
N GLY A 379 -10.90 5.99 -4.07
CA GLY A 379 -10.53 7.09 -3.20
C GLY A 379 -9.90 6.67 -1.88
N GLY A 380 -8.94 7.46 -1.40
CA GLY A 380 -8.36 7.37 -0.07
C GLY A 380 -9.03 8.35 0.89
N ARG A 381 -9.46 7.86 2.07
CA ARG A 381 -10.18 8.64 3.09
C ARG A 381 -9.25 9.10 4.19
N LEU A 382 -9.45 10.31 4.69
CA LEU A 382 -8.59 10.88 5.72
C LEU A 382 -8.66 10.11 7.06
N CYS A 383 -9.81 9.50 7.37
CA CYS A 383 -9.99 8.64 8.55
C CYS A 383 -9.10 7.38 8.56
N MET A 384 -8.44 7.03 7.44
CA MET A 384 -7.45 5.96 7.38
C MET A 384 -6.15 6.30 8.10
N LEU A 385 -5.93 7.59 8.39
CA LEU A 385 -4.67 8.11 8.90
C LEU A 385 -4.74 8.43 10.40
N VAL A 386 -5.86 8.19 11.07
CA VAL A 386 -6.06 8.49 12.50
C VAL A 386 -6.66 7.29 13.22
N SER A 387 -6.44 7.20 14.52
CA SER A 387 -7.07 6.21 15.40
C SER A 387 -7.61 6.89 16.65
N SER A 388 -8.87 6.64 16.96
CA SER A 388 -9.55 7.12 18.18
C SER A 388 -8.90 6.67 19.50
N GLN A 389 -7.97 5.70 19.47
CA GLN A 389 -7.25 5.25 20.65
C GLN A 389 -6.11 6.19 21.08
N VAL A 390 -5.58 7.02 20.17
CA VAL A 390 -4.49 7.97 20.47
C VAL A 390 -4.80 9.32 19.83
N GLU A 391 -5.24 10.28 20.65
CA GLU A 391 -5.57 11.63 20.17
C GLU A 391 -4.31 12.40 19.75
N GLY A 392 -4.39 13.18 18.69
CA GLY A 392 -3.29 14.02 18.18
C GLY A 392 -2.25 13.27 17.33
N LEU A 393 -2.49 11.98 17.07
CA LEU A 393 -1.66 11.13 16.21
C LEU A 393 -2.26 11.03 14.80
N TRP A 394 -1.39 11.19 13.81
CA TRP A 394 -1.63 10.80 12.42
C TRP A 394 -0.60 9.71 12.04
N VAL A 395 -0.99 8.74 11.22
CA VAL A 395 -0.08 7.72 10.66
C VAL A 395 -0.21 7.76 9.14
N VAL A 396 0.90 7.92 8.44
CA VAL A 396 0.95 7.98 6.96
C VAL A 396 1.79 6.85 6.37
N GLY A 397 1.77 6.72 5.04
CA GLY A 397 2.50 5.68 4.32
C GLY A 397 1.90 4.29 4.51
N LYS A 398 2.73 3.27 4.34
CA LYS A 398 2.30 1.86 4.32
C LYS A 398 1.66 1.38 5.62
N SER A 399 1.85 2.07 6.74
CA SER A 399 1.29 1.65 8.03
C SER A 399 -0.07 2.28 8.40
N ALA A 400 -0.66 3.07 7.51
CA ALA A 400 -2.02 3.57 7.66
C ALA A 400 -3.10 2.45 7.59
N GLY A 401 -4.37 2.81 7.68
CA GLY A 401 -5.50 1.88 7.79
C GLY A 401 -5.87 1.16 6.49
N TYR A 402 -5.37 -0.07 6.32
CA TYR A 402 -5.64 -0.96 5.18
C TYR A 402 -6.05 -2.35 5.64
N ASP A 403 -6.91 -3.03 4.87
CA ASP A 403 -6.95 -4.49 4.94
C ASP A 403 -5.80 -5.09 4.11
N PRO A 404 -5.36 -6.33 4.40
CA PRO A 404 -4.17 -6.91 3.75
C PRO A 404 -4.26 -7.04 2.23
N VAL A 405 -5.47 -7.11 1.66
CA VAL A 405 -5.67 -7.24 0.22
C VAL A 405 -5.59 -5.86 -0.44
N ALA A 406 -6.31 -4.86 0.10
CA ALA A 406 -6.26 -3.47 -0.35
C ALA A 406 -4.86 -2.87 -0.22
N PHE A 407 -4.13 -3.26 0.82
CA PHE A 407 -2.75 -2.87 1.07
C PHE A 407 -1.86 -3.09 -0.16
N ALA A 408 -2.04 -4.21 -0.87
CA ALA A 408 -1.27 -4.53 -2.07
C ALA A 408 -1.38 -3.49 -3.20
N SER A 409 -2.50 -2.74 -3.24
CA SER A 409 -2.67 -1.59 -4.13
C SER A 409 -2.21 -0.28 -3.48
N ALA A 410 -2.65 -0.03 -2.25
CA ALA A 410 -2.51 1.28 -1.61
C ALA A 410 -1.11 1.58 -1.06
N ARG A 411 -0.27 0.55 -0.85
CA ARG A 411 1.10 0.72 -0.30
C ARG A 411 2.07 1.46 -1.22
N VAL A 412 1.71 1.70 -2.48
CA VAL A 412 2.61 2.34 -3.44
C VAL A 412 2.88 3.78 -3.01
N VAL A 413 4.17 4.15 -2.93
CA VAL A 413 4.63 5.44 -2.42
C VAL A 413 3.94 6.64 -3.08
N PRO A 414 3.66 6.65 -4.41
CA PRO A 414 2.94 7.78 -5.01
C PRO A 414 1.55 8.04 -4.40
N PHE A 415 0.78 6.98 -4.09
CA PHE A 415 -0.51 7.13 -3.42
C PHE A 415 -0.32 7.53 -1.95
N GLY A 416 0.68 6.95 -1.28
CA GLY A 416 1.10 7.33 0.07
C GLY A 416 1.39 8.82 0.19
N MET A 417 2.17 9.39 -0.74
CA MET A 417 2.51 10.82 -0.76
C MET A 417 1.26 11.69 -0.96
N ALA A 418 0.30 11.27 -1.79
CA ALA A 418 -0.97 12.00 -1.95
C ALA A 418 -1.81 11.99 -0.66
N MET A 419 -1.90 10.85 0.03
CA MET A 419 -2.54 10.75 1.34
C MET A 419 -1.80 11.59 2.41
N ALA A 420 -0.47 11.61 2.37
CA ALA A 420 0.33 12.35 3.33
C ALA A 420 0.26 13.87 3.12
N GLU A 421 0.13 14.34 1.88
CA GLU A 421 -0.20 15.75 1.61
C GLU A 421 -1.54 16.13 2.26
N ALA A 422 -2.55 15.26 2.17
CA ALA A 422 -3.82 15.46 2.86
C ALA A 422 -3.67 15.47 4.38
N ALA A 423 -2.85 14.59 4.97
CA ALA A 423 -2.55 14.61 6.40
C ALA A 423 -1.89 15.92 6.84
N GLY A 424 -0.89 16.42 6.10
CA GLY A 424 -0.23 17.69 6.42
C GLY A 424 -1.18 18.88 6.38
N VAL A 425 -2.03 18.96 5.35
CA VAL A 425 -3.07 20.00 5.25
C VAL A 425 -4.08 19.89 6.40
N ALA A 426 -4.53 18.68 6.72
CA ALA A 426 -5.49 18.43 7.79
C ALA A 426 -4.91 18.73 9.18
N ALA A 427 -3.65 18.36 9.44
CA ALA A 427 -2.96 18.65 10.68
C ALA A 427 -2.83 20.18 10.89
N ALA A 428 -2.42 20.92 9.86
CA ALA A 428 -2.39 22.39 9.93
C ALA A 428 -3.79 23.01 10.13
N ALA A 429 -4.83 22.43 9.52
CA ALA A 429 -6.21 22.84 9.76
C ALA A 429 -6.64 22.57 11.20
N ALA A 430 -6.31 21.40 11.76
CA ALA A 430 -6.61 21.03 13.14
C ALA A 430 -5.96 22.01 14.13
N VAL A 431 -4.71 22.43 13.88
CA VAL A 431 -4.04 23.46 14.68
C VAL A 431 -4.79 24.78 14.63
N ARG A 432 -5.10 25.28 13.43
CA ARG A 432 -5.76 26.59 13.24
C ARG A 432 -7.18 26.63 13.82
N LEU A 433 -7.89 25.51 13.78
CA LEU A 433 -9.24 25.38 14.31
C LEU A 433 -9.25 25.00 15.80
N GLU A 434 -8.08 24.73 16.38
CA GLU A 434 -7.92 24.25 17.76
C GLU A 434 -8.69 22.94 18.04
N LEU A 435 -8.74 22.06 17.03
CA LEU A 435 -9.47 20.79 17.06
C LEU A 435 -8.53 19.58 17.17
N PRO A 436 -8.98 18.47 17.77
CA PRO A 436 -8.29 17.20 17.64
C PRO A 436 -8.34 16.69 16.20
N ALA A 437 -7.38 15.83 15.85
CA ALA A 437 -7.32 15.20 14.52
C ALA A 437 -8.63 14.50 14.16
N HIS A 438 -9.23 13.77 15.12
CA HIS A 438 -10.48 13.05 14.97
C HIS A 438 -11.64 13.94 14.47
N ASP A 439 -11.80 15.13 15.04
CA ASP A 439 -12.91 16.02 14.67
C ASP A 439 -12.73 16.60 13.25
N VAL A 440 -11.49 16.79 12.81
CA VAL A 440 -11.21 17.25 11.43
C VAL A 440 -11.55 16.19 10.39
N VAL A 441 -11.37 14.89 10.71
CA VAL A 441 -11.62 13.82 9.73
C VAL A 441 -13.09 13.40 9.62
N HIS A 442 -13.88 13.60 10.68
CA HIS A 442 -15.28 13.13 10.76
C HIS A 442 -16.31 14.24 10.58
N ASP A 443 -15.93 15.51 10.73
CA ASP A 443 -16.81 16.63 10.43
C ASP A 443 -16.76 16.98 8.92
N ASP A 444 -17.94 17.02 8.29
CA ASP A 444 -18.07 17.28 6.86
C ASP A 444 -17.56 18.67 6.47
N GLU A 445 -17.77 19.70 7.30
CA GLU A 445 -17.33 21.06 7.00
C GLU A 445 -15.80 21.16 6.99
N HIS A 446 -15.16 20.60 8.02
CA HIS A 446 -13.71 20.55 8.14
C HIS A 446 -13.07 19.70 7.03
N LEU A 447 -13.67 18.55 6.71
CA LEU A 447 -13.17 17.71 5.62
C LEU A 447 -13.29 18.40 4.26
N GLN A 448 -14.40 19.10 3.99
CA GLN A 448 -14.53 19.89 2.77
C GLN A 448 -13.55 21.07 2.73
N LEU A 449 -13.19 21.66 3.88
CA LEU A 449 -12.11 22.64 3.96
C LEU A 449 -10.78 22.03 3.50
N VAL A 450 -10.41 20.86 4.02
CA VAL A 450 -9.17 20.15 3.62
C VAL A 450 -9.17 19.87 2.12
N ARG A 451 -10.27 19.35 1.56
CA ARG A 451 -10.42 19.09 0.12
C ARG A 451 -10.25 20.34 -0.74
N ARG A 452 -10.84 21.48 -0.33
CA ARG A 452 -10.67 22.77 -1.04
C ARG A 452 -9.20 23.21 -1.04
N ARG A 453 -8.50 23.09 0.09
CA ARG A 453 -7.08 23.41 0.20
C ARG A 453 -6.23 22.51 -0.70
N LEU A 454 -6.45 21.19 -0.67
CA LEU A 454 -5.78 20.24 -1.56
C LEU A 454 -5.96 20.58 -3.04
N THR A 455 -7.18 20.93 -3.45
CA THR A 455 -7.48 21.32 -4.83
C THR A 455 -6.74 22.60 -5.23
N ALA A 456 -6.71 23.60 -4.35
CA ALA A 456 -5.97 24.85 -4.56
C ALA A 456 -4.46 24.65 -4.71
N ARG A 457 -3.93 23.56 -4.12
CA ARG A 457 -2.52 23.15 -4.19
C ARG A 457 -2.20 22.25 -5.40
N GLY A 458 -3.21 21.94 -6.23
CA GLY A 458 -3.06 21.13 -7.43
C GLY A 458 -3.12 19.62 -7.20
N ALA A 459 -3.53 19.17 -6.00
CA ALA A 459 -3.81 17.76 -5.76
C ALA A 459 -5.02 17.31 -6.59
N LEU A 460 -5.00 16.07 -7.08
CA LEU A 460 -6.14 15.47 -7.76
C LEU A 460 -7.06 14.82 -6.73
N LEU A 461 -8.29 15.31 -6.63
CA LEU A 461 -9.36 14.61 -5.93
C LEU A 461 -10.15 13.76 -6.92
N PRO A 462 -10.45 12.49 -6.59
CA PRO A 462 -11.20 11.62 -7.50
C PRO A 462 -12.64 12.15 -7.69
N GLU A 463 -13.12 12.08 -8.92
CA GLU A 463 -14.50 12.47 -9.27
C GLU A 463 -15.51 11.55 -8.58
N VAL A 464 -16.43 12.15 -7.82
CA VAL A 464 -17.52 11.44 -7.14
C VAL A 464 -18.59 11.06 -8.17
N ARG A 465 -18.50 9.83 -8.66
CA ARG A 465 -19.52 9.19 -9.50
C ARG A 465 -19.47 7.68 -9.32
N GLU A 466 -20.62 7.05 -9.54
CA GLU A 466 -20.69 5.59 -9.59
C GLU A 466 -19.89 5.06 -10.77
N ARG A 467 -19.18 3.95 -10.52
CA ARG A 467 -18.37 3.24 -11.51
C ARG A 467 -18.72 1.76 -11.44
N PRO A 468 -18.66 1.04 -12.57
CA PRO A 468 -18.84 -0.41 -12.54
C PRO A 468 -17.70 -1.05 -11.72
N PRO A 469 -17.99 -2.08 -10.92
CA PRO A 469 -16.96 -2.82 -10.22
C PRO A 469 -16.15 -3.68 -11.20
N VAL A 470 -14.94 -4.09 -10.80
CA VAL A 470 -14.06 -4.89 -11.65
C VAL A 470 -14.49 -6.35 -11.72
N GLY A 471 -14.23 -6.99 -12.85
CA GLY A 471 -14.45 -8.41 -13.06
C GLY A 471 -15.71 -8.76 -13.87
N PRO A 472 -16.08 -10.05 -13.94
CA PRO A 472 -17.16 -10.52 -14.81
C PRO A 472 -18.53 -10.28 -14.17
N THR A 473 -18.96 -9.03 -14.07
CA THR A 473 -20.16 -8.58 -13.32
C THR A 473 -21.49 -9.23 -13.74
N ARG A 474 -21.56 -9.78 -14.95
CA ARG A 474 -22.74 -10.48 -15.49
C ARG A 474 -22.74 -11.99 -15.22
N HIS A 475 -21.63 -12.56 -14.74
CA HIS A 475 -21.52 -13.98 -14.50
C HIS A 475 -22.26 -14.37 -13.20
N PRO A 476 -23.03 -15.47 -13.14
CA PRO A 476 -23.81 -15.85 -11.95
C PRO A 476 -22.98 -15.99 -10.67
N ALA A 477 -21.74 -16.49 -10.78
CA ALA A 477 -20.81 -16.63 -9.65
C ALA A 477 -20.05 -15.33 -9.26
N TYR A 478 -20.35 -14.18 -9.85
CA TYR A 478 -19.60 -12.94 -9.59
C TYR A 478 -19.69 -12.47 -8.14
N SER A 479 -20.88 -12.53 -7.53
CA SER A 479 -21.06 -12.17 -6.11
C SER A 479 -20.20 -13.05 -5.19
N ALA A 480 -20.11 -14.34 -5.49
CA ALA A 480 -19.28 -15.28 -4.76
C ALA A 480 -17.78 -14.99 -4.96
N PHE A 481 -17.36 -14.70 -6.20
CA PHE A 481 -16.01 -14.24 -6.49
C PHE A 481 -15.64 -13.01 -5.64
N ARG A 482 -16.54 -12.03 -5.53
CA ARG A 482 -16.36 -10.81 -4.71
C ARG A 482 -16.13 -11.10 -3.23
N VAL A 483 -16.91 -12.03 -2.66
CA VAL A 483 -16.72 -12.44 -1.26
C VAL A 483 -15.33 -13.04 -1.04
N LEU A 484 -14.88 -13.91 -1.96
CA LEU A 484 -13.62 -14.64 -1.82
C LEU A 484 -12.40 -13.75 -2.07
N VAL A 485 -12.41 -12.93 -3.13
CA VAL A 485 -11.31 -12.02 -3.46
C VAL A 485 -11.08 -10.97 -2.36
N ALA A 486 -12.14 -10.55 -1.65
CA ALA A 486 -12.03 -9.63 -0.52
C ALA A 486 -11.21 -10.21 0.67
N ARG A 487 -10.99 -11.52 0.69
CA ARG A 487 -10.06 -12.21 1.62
C ARG A 487 -8.88 -12.84 0.88
N GLY A 488 -8.61 -12.46 -0.36
CA GLY A 488 -7.50 -12.95 -1.18
C GLY A 488 -7.62 -14.42 -1.60
N LEU A 489 -8.82 -14.99 -1.62
CA LEU A 489 -9.07 -16.42 -1.92
C LEU A 489 -9.44 -16.70 -3.38
N ALA A 490 -9.57 -15.65 -4.18
CA ALA A 490 -9.81 -15.73 -5.61
C ALA A 490 -8.96 -14.67 -6.33
N VAL A 491 -8.55 -14.93 -7.57
CA VAL A 491 -7.68 -14.03 -8.35
C VAL A 491 -8.34 -13.68 -9.67
N GLY A 492 -8.36 -12.38 -10.01
CA GLY A 492 -8.77 -11.89 -11.33
C GLY A 492 -7.60 -11.61 -12.28
N GLY A 493 -6.37 -11.48 -11.77
CA GLY A 493 -5.24 -11.04 -12.58
C GLY A 493 -5.36 -9.59 -13.06
N TYR A 494 -4.41 -9.15 -13.88
CA TYR A 494 -4.44 -7.80 -14.46
C TYR A 494 -5.62 -7.57 -15.41
N ASP A 495 -6.12 -8.64 -16.04
CA ASP A 495 -7.27 -8.59 -16.96
C ASP A 495 -8.63 -8.65 -16.25
N ASN A 496 -8.64 -8.79 -14.92
CA ASN A 496 -9.84 -8.98 -14.11
C ASN A 496 -10.72 -10.17 -14.57
N ASP A 497 -10.11 -11.23 -15.10
CA ASP A 497 -10.79 -12.44 -15.56
C ASP A 497 -10.44 -13.64 -14.67
N PRO A 498 -11.29 -13.98 -13.68
CA PRO A 498 -11.08 -15.11 -12.80
C PRO A 498 -11.33 -16.48 -13.46
N LYS A 499 -11.61 -16.55 -14.77
CA LYS A 499 -11.85 -17.79 -15.54
C LYS A 499 -12.87 -18.73 -14.89
N LEU A 500 -14.05 -18.18 -14.56
CA LEU A 500 -15.07 -18.86 -13.74
C LEU A 500 -15.61 -20.15 -14.38
N ASP A 501 -15.61 -20.25 -15.70
CA ASP A 501 -16.11 -21.45 -16.41
C ASP A 501 -15.08 -22.60 -16.48
N THR A 502 -13.88 -22.42 -15.94
CA THR A 502 -12.84 -23.45 -15.98
C THR A 502 -13.22 -24.61 -15.04
N PRO A 503 -13.08 -25.89 -15.47
CA PRO A 503 -13.25 -27.04 -14.58
C PRO A 503 -12.34 -26.96 -13.36
N MET A 504 -12.83 -27.40 -12.21
CA MET A 504 -12.06 -27.39 -10.96
C MET A 504 -11.73 -28.80 -10.48
N THR A 505 -10.55 -28.96 -9.89
CA THR A 505 -10.15 -30.22 -9.25
C THR A 505 -10.64 -30.27 -7.80
N SER A 506 -10.80 -31.49 -7.30
CA SER A 506 -11.24 -31.75 -5.92
C SER A 506 -10.23 -31.21 -4.91
N LEU A 507 -8.94 -31.37 -5.19
CA LEU A 507 -7.87 -30.89 -4.33
C LEU A 507 -7.84 -29.36 -4.25
N SER A 508 -8.01 -28.65 -5.36
CA SER A 508 -8.12 -27.18 -5.34
C SER A 508 -9.33 -26.70 -4.55
N PHE A 509 -10.45 -27.46 -4.56
CA PHE A 509 -11.61 -27.13 -3.74
C PHE A 509 -11.34 -27.31 -2.24
N ALA A 510 -10.66 -28.39 -1.86
CA ALA A 510 -10.28 -28.65 -0.47
C ALA A 510 -9.38 -27.52 0.08
N TYR A 511 -8.39 -27.06 -0.69
CA TYR A 511 -7.58 -25.90 -0.33
C TYR A 511 -8.43 -24.63 -0.20
N LEU A 512 -9.34 -24.38 -1.15
CA LEU A 512 -10.24 -23.22 -1.09
C LEU A 512 -11.08 -23.22 0.19
N LEU A 513 -11.73 -24.33 0.53
CA LEU A 513 -12.53 -24.46 1.76
C LEU A 513 -11.68 -24.33 3.03
N GLY A 514 -10.49 -24.94 3.04
CA GLY A 514 -9.53 -24.81 4.13
C GLY A 514 -9.13 -23.34 4.36
N HIS A 515 -8.84 -22.62 3.29
CA HIS A 515 -8.52 -21.20 3.37
C HIS A 515 -9.73 -20.32 3.72
N VAL A 516 -10.96 -20.71 3.35
CA VAL A 516 -12.18 -20.08 3.87
C VAL A 516 -12.26 -20.26 5.39
N GLY A 517 -12.00 -21.46 5.91
CA GLY A 517 -11.92 -21.74 7.35
C GLY A 517 -10.87 -20.88 8.06
N THR A 518 -9.68 -20.73 7.48
CA THR A 518 -8.64 -19.87 8.04
C THR A 518 -9.01 -18.39 7.98
N ARG A 519 -9.38 -17.87 6.80
CA ARG A 519 -9.49 -16.42 6.57
C ARG A 519 -10.79 -15.77 7.00
N PHE A 520 -11.83 -16.56 7.25
CA PHE A 520 -13.10 -16.06 7.78
C PHE A 520 -13.34 -16.49 9.24
N TYR A 521 -12.77 -17.61 9.68
CA TYR A 521 -13.10 -18.23 10.97
C TYR A 521 -11.89 -18.64 11.82
N PHE A 522 -10.66 -18.34 11.39
CA PHE A 522 -9.42 -18.62 12.14
C PHE A 522 -9.16 -20.11 12.41
N HIS A 523 -9.76 -21.01 11.63
CA HIS A 523 -9.48 -22.46 11.68
C HIS A 523 -8.30 -22.81 10.75
N ARG A 524 -7.07 -22.82 11.31
CA ARG A 524 -5.84 -23.07 10.56
C ARG A 524 -5.65 -24.54 10.15
N ASP A 525 -6.14 -25.48 10.96
CA ASP A 525 -5.94 -26.91 10.72
C ASP A 525 -6.92 -27.53 9.71
N LEU A 526 -7.95 -26.78 9.29
CA LEU A 526 -9.01 -27.30 8.42
C LEU A 526 -8.46 -27.73 7.05
N ALA A 527 -7.53 -26.96 6.48
CA ALA A 527 -6.97 -27.27 5.17
C ALA A 527 -6.31 -28.65 5.14
N SER A 528 -5.47 -28.98 6.13
CA SER A 528 -4.79 -30.27 6.21
C SER A 528 -5.78 -31.45 6.32
N ARG A 529 -6.88 -31.28 7.06
CA ARG A 529 -7.93 -32.29 7.20
C ARG A 529 -8.64 -32.55 5.87
N LEU A 530 -9.12 -31.47 5.22
CA LEU A 530 -9.84 -31.58 3.95
C LEU A 530 -8.96 -32.13 2.82
N VAL A 531 -7.67 -31.77 2.79
CA VAL A 531 -6.71 -32.31 1.82
C VAL A 531 -6.51 -33.81 2.03
N ALA A 532 -6.31 -34.26 3.28
CA ALA A 532 -6.17 -35.68 3.59
C ALA A 532 -7.43 -36.48 3.18
N ALA A 533 -8.61 -36.02 3.59
CA ALA A 533 -9.89 -36.63 3.21
C ALA A 533 -10.08 -36.68 1.68
N THR A 534 -9.70 -35.61 0.98
CA THR A 534 -9.79 -35.57 -0.49
C THR A 534 -8.89 -36.61 -1.15
N LEU A 535 -7.64 -36.73 -0.71
CA LEU A 535 -6.70 -37.70 -1.27
C LEU A 535 -7.14 -39.14 -1.00
N GLU A 536 -7.73 -39.44 0.16
CA GLU A 536 -8.33 -40.75 0.42
C GLU A 536 -9.51 -41.04 -0.53
N LEU A 537 -10.41 -40.07 -0.70
CA LEU A 537 -11.60 -40.22 -1.56
C LEU A 537 -11.28 -40.29 -3.05
N THR A 538 -10.15 -39.74 -3.49
CA THR A 538 -9.72 -39.76 -4.91
C THR A 538 -8.65 -40.82 -5.19
N GLY A 539 -8.27 -41.64 -4.22
CA GLY A 539 -7.20 -42.63 -4.38
C GLY A 539 -5.83 -41.99 -4.66
N GLY A 540 -5.60 -40.78 -4.17
CA GLY A 540 -4.37 -40.01 -4.34
C GLY A 540 -4.27 -39.19 -5.63
N ASP A 541 -5.30 -39.20 -6.48
CA ASP A 541 -5.30 -38.38 -7.71
C ASP A 541 -5.55 -36.90 -7.40
N ALA A 542 -4.49 -36.09 -7.50
CA ALA A 542 -4.53 -34.65 -7.31
C ALA A 542 -5.26 -33.90 -8.45
N ALA A 543 -5.38 -34.52 -9.62
CA ALA A 543 -6.08 -33.97 -10.78
C ALA A 543 -7.57 -34.39 -10.84
N ALA A 544 -8.03 -35.19 -9.88
CA ALA A 544 -9.39 -35.72 -9.86
C ALA A 544 -10.43 -34.59 -9.98
N PRO A 545 -11.39 -34.68 -10.91
CA PRO A 545 -12.38 -33.64 -11.15
C PRO A 545 -13.29 -33.46 -9.93
N LEU A 546 -13.67 -32.22 -9.63
CA LEU A 546 -14.65 -31.94 -8.58
C LEU A 546 -16.05 -32.35 -9.04
N THR A 547 -16.58 -33.42 -8.48
CA THR A 547 -17.96 -33.87 -8.70
C THR A 547 -18.90 -33.29 -7.63
N ALA A 548 -20.21 -33.23 -7.91
CA ALA A 548 -21.20 -32.74 -6.96
C ALA A 548 -21.22 -33.55 -5.66
N SER A 549 -21.04 -34.88 -5.74
CA SER A 549 -20.99 -35.75 -4.55
C SER A 549 -19.77 -35.46 -3.68
N LEU A 550 -18.59 -35.30 -4.28
CA LEU A 550 -17.38 -34.98 -3.54
C LEU A 550 -17.41 -33.56 -2.97
N ALA A 551 -17.95 -32.59 -3.72
CA ALA A 551 -18.15 -31.23 -3.24
C ALA A 551 -19.07 -31.18 -2.01
N ALA A 552 -20.19 -31.92 -2.02
CA ALA A 552 -21.11 -31.98 -0.88
C ALA A 552 -20.44 -32.56 0.37
N ARG A 553 -19.66 -33.64 0.23
CA ARG A 553 -18.91 -34.25 1.34
C ARG A 553 -17.91 -33.28 1.96
N LEU A 554 -17.08 -32.65 1.14
CA LEU A 554 -16.07 -31.69 1.61
C LEU A 554 -16.70 -30.44 2.24
N LEU A 555 -17.82 -29.96 1.70
CA LEU A 555 -18.58 -28.85 2.28
C LEU A 555 -19.19 -29.22 3.62
N ALA A 556 -19.76 -30.41 3.75
CA ALA A 556 -20.33 -30.88 5.01
C ALA A 556 -19.23 -30.95 6.07
N GLU A 557 -18.11 -31.60 5.77
CA GLU A 557 -16.96 -31.71 6.69
C GLU A 557 -16.45 -30.31 7.12
N ALA A 558 -16.25 -29.40 6.17
CA ALA A 558 -15.84 -28.04 6.47
C ALA A 558 -16.86 -27.30 7.35
N ALA A 559 -18.16 -27.41 7.03
CA ALA A 559 -19.23 -26.77 7.78
C ALA A 559 -19.36 -27.31 9.21
N CYS A 560 -19.16 -28.62 9.43
CA CYS A 560 -19.20 -29.24 10.75
C CYS A 560 -18.07 -28.72 11.66
N VAL A 561 -16.90 -28.39 11.10
CA VAL A 561 -15.79 -27.81 11.87
C VAL A 561 -16.01 -26.32 12.16
N MET A 562 -16.49 -25.57 11.17
CA MET A 562 -16.52 -24.11 11.23
C MET A 562 -17.80 -23.51 11.82
N SER A 563 -18.92 -24.23 11.70
CA SER A 563 -20.25 -23.71 12.03
C SER A 563 -21.19 -24.83 12.48
N HIS A 564 -22.28 -25.07 11.76
CA HIS A 564 -23.23 -26.15 12.03
C HIS A 564 -23.12 -27.22 10.94
N CYS A 565 -22.99 -28.46 11.40
CA CYS A 565 -22.99 -29.64 10.55
C CYS A 565 -24.35 -29.77 9.82
N PRO A 566 -24.37 -29.99 8.50
CA PRO A 566 -25.60 -30.37 7.81
C PRO A 566 -26.10 -31.75 8.29
N ASP A 567 -27.36 -32.07 8.07
CA ASP A 567 -27.97 -33.36 8.47
C ASP A 567 -27.45 -34.56 7.66
N GLY A 568 -26.61 -34.32 6.66
CA GLY A 568 -26.00 -35.33 5.79
C GLY A 568 -24.87 -34.74 4.94
N ASP A 569 -24.15 -35.59 4.20
CA ASP A 569 -22.99 -35.22 3.38
C ASP A 569 -23.28 -35.26 1.87
N ASP A 570 -24.56 -35.29 1.49
CA ASP A 570 -25.04 -35.31 0.11
C ASP A 570 -25.57 -33.94 -0.35
N TRP A 571 -25.82 -33.81 -1.66
CA TRP A 571 -26.24 -32.53 -2.26
C TRP A 571 -27.56 -31.98 -1.67
N PRO A 572 -28.62 -32.80 -1.48
CA PRO A 572 -29.83 -32.35 -0.80
C PRO A 572 -29.58 -31.79 0.61
N ALA A 573 -28.76 -32.46 1.43
CA ALA A 573 -28.45 -32.00 2.79
C ALA A 573 -27.70 -30.67 2.79
N VAL A 574 -26.67 -30.50 1.94
CA VAL A 574 -25.93 -29.23 1.87
C VAL A 574 -26.80 -28.09 1.32
N ARG A 575 -27.74 -28.36 0.40
CA ARG A 575 -28.74 -27.37 -0.05
C ARG A 575 -29.70 -26.99 1.08
N ALA A 576 -30.23 -27.96 1.81
CA ALA A 576 -31.11 -27.71 2.96
C ALA A 576 -30.40 -26.89 4.04
N ALA A 577 -29.08 -27.07 4.18
CA ALA A 577 -28.23 -26.30 5.05
C ALA A 577 -27.86 -24.90 4.52
N GLY A 578 -28.26 -24.54 3.29
CA GLY A 578 -27.96 -23.24 2.66
C GLY A 578 -26.51 -23.09 2.17
N LEU A 579 -25.79 -24.20 1.98
CA LEU A 579 -24.41 -24.22 1.45
C LEU A 579 -24.35 -24.31 -0.08
N ALA A 580 -25.48 -24.53 -0.74
CA ALA A 580 -25.61 -24.55 -2.20
C ALA A 580 -26.95 -23.96 -2.64
N ASP A 581 -26.92 -23.05 -3.62
CA ASP A 581 -28.07 -22.32 -4.14
C ASP A 581 -28.45 -22.73 -5.58
N PHE A 582 -27.94 -23.87 -6.05
CA PHE A 582 -28.20 -24.42 -7.38
C PHE A 582 -28.38 -25.95 -7.36
N ASP A 583 -28.97 -26.48 -8.42
CA ASP A 583 -29.12 -27.91 -8.63
C ASP A 583 -27.77 -28.57 -8.91
N PRO A 584 -27.57 -29.86 -8.53
CA PRO A 584 -26.28 -30.51 -8.68
C PRO A 584 -25.90 -30.58 -10.17
N PRO A 585 -24.77 -29.97 -10.58
CA PRO A 585 -24.39 -29.96 -11.99
C PRO A 585 -24.00 -31.37 -12.44
N HIS A 586 -24.30 -31.67 -13.71
CA HIS A 586 -23.84 -32.90 -14.34
C HIS A 586 -22.37 -32.74 -14.75
N GLY A 587 -21.49 -33.62 -14.24
CA GLY A 587 -20.07 -33.63 -14.59
C GLY A 587 -19.18 -32.88 -13.58
N THR A 588 -18.12 -32.24 -14.08
CA THR A 588 -17.15 -31.52 -13.25
C THR A 588 -17.65 -30.12 -12.93
N LEU A 589 -17.62 -29.74 -11.66
CA LEU A 589 -17.95 -28.38 -11.24
C LEU A 589 -16.93 -27.38 -11.80
N THR A 590 -17.45 -26.22 -12.19
CA THR A 590 -16.61 -25.11 -12.60
C THR A 590 -16.02 -24.39 -11.38
N ARG A 591 -15.03 -23.53 -11.61
CA ARG A 591 -14.51 -22.62 -10.59
C ARG A 591 -15.61 -21.70 -10.06
N GLY A 592 -16.52 -21.25 -10.91
CA GLY A 592 -17.68 -20.44 -10.53
C GLY A 592 -18.62 -21.18 -9.57
N ASP A 593 -18.93 -22.44 -9.85
CA ASP A 593 -19.73 -23.28 -8.95
C ASP A 593 -19.06 -23.43 -7.60
N ALA A 594 -17.77 -23.76 -7.60
CA ALA A 594 -17.00 -23.91 -6.38
C ALA A 594 -16.88 -22.62 -5.57
N TYR A 595 -16.75 -21.47 -6.24
CA TYR A 595 -16.75 -20.17 -5.58
C TYR A 595 -18.09 -19.88 -4.90
N ARG A 596 -19.22 -20.20 -5.55
CA ARG A 596 -20.55 -20.06 -4.94
C ARG A 596 -20.68 -20.89 -3.66
N LEU A 597 -20.25 -22.15 -3.72
CA LEU A 597 -20.26 -23.06 -2.57
C LEU A 597 -19.36 -22.54 -1.43
N ALA A 598 -18.13 -22.13 -1.74
CA ALA A 598 -17.17 -21.60 -0.77
C ALA A 598 -17.64 -20.26 -0.16
N ALA A 599 -18.25 -19.37 -0.95
CA ALA A 599 -18.79 -18.10 -0.47
C ALA A 599 -20.02 -18.31 0.43
N ALA A 600 -20.86 -19.32 0.14
CA ALA A 600 -21.95 -19.70 1.02
C ALA A 600 -21.42 -20.15 2.39
N LEU A 601 -20.39 -21.01 2.41
CA LEU A 601 -19.69 -21.39 3.64
C LEU A 601 -19.08 -20.18 4.38
N ALA A 602 -18.45 -19.26 3.64
CA ALA A 602 -17.81 -18.06 4.18
C ALA A 602 -18.79 -17.10 4.88
N THR A 603 -20.03 -17.00 4.38
CA THR A 603 -21.03 -16.03 4.85
C THR A 603 -22.04 -16.59 5.83
N ARG A 604 -22.19 -17.92 5.92
CA ARG A 604 -23.16 -18.59 6.80
C ARG A 604 -23.05 -18.20 8.28
N GLY A 605 -21.83 -18.04 8.80
CA GLY A 605 -21.60 -17.64 10.19
C GLY A 605 -21.92 -16.17 10.50
N ARG A 606 -22.04 -15.31 9.48
CA ARG A 606 -22.36 -13.88 9.63
C ARG A 606 -23.85 -13.58 9.67
N GLN A 607 -24.71 -14.47 9.14
CA GLN A 607 -26.16 -14.26 9.10
C GLN A 607 -26.89 -14.48 10.44
N ARG A 608 -26.16 -14.77 11.53
CA ARG A 608 -26.73 -15.06 12.86
C ARG A 608 -26.04 -14.33 14.02
N ARG A 609 -25.33 -13.22 13.76
CA ARG A 609 -24.82 -12.31 14.79
C ARG A 609 -25.53 -10.98 14.76
#